data_AF-A0A3D5JHT1-F1
#
_entry.id   AF-A0A3D5JHT1-F1
#
_cell.length_a   1.000
_cell.length_b   1.000
_cell.length_c   1.000
_cell.angle_alpha   90.00
_cell.angle_beta   90.00
_cell.angle_gamma   90.00
#
_symmetry.space_group_name_H-M   'P 1'
#
loop_
_entity.id
_entity.type
_entity.pdbx_description
1 polymer ?
#
loop_
_entity_poly.entity_id
_entity_poly.type
_entity_poly.pdbx_seq_one_letter_code
_entity_poly.pdbx_strand_id
1 'polypeptide(L)'
;NGANALLKLLEEPPEKTMLFLVASRPGRLPPTIRSRCRLVRIAPPDEALCRDVIAGHLSDIDASRAEDLARLAEGAPGRALSLAQSQSDDFYRATCALLAEPRFDMAAAATLCEKWGRGGAEGQPLRDGAIWLIGRLLRLAAVRAAGKENVASVVCAFEEEAISRLVSHHGAG
;
A
#
# COMPACT_ATOMS: atom_id res chain seq x y z
N ASN A 1 -23.89 -22.79 9.32
CA ASN A 1 -22.80 -23.61 9.89
C ASN A 1 -21.63 -23.81 8.90
N GLY A 2 -20.94 -22.75 8.47
CA GLY A 2 -19.86 -22.82 7.47
C GLY A 2 -18.50 -23.32 8.00
N ALA A 3 -18.16 -23.01 9.26
CA ALA A 3 -16.89 -23.42 9.86
C ALA A 3 -16.76 -24.95 10.01
N ASN A 4 -17.86 -25.63 10.37
CA ASN A 4 -17.87 -27.09 10.52
C ASN A 4 -17.77 -27.82 9.16
N ALA A 5 -18.30 -27.23 8.09
CA ALA A 5 -18.17 -27.78 6.74
C ALA A 5 -16.74 -27.68 6.23
N LEU A 6 -16.08 -26.53 6.45
CA LEU A 6 -14.67 -26.34 6.11
C LEU A 6 -13.75 -27.30 6.89
N LEU A 7 -14.03 -27.54 8.18
CA LEU A 7 -13.27 -28.50 8.98
C LEU A 7 -13.35 -29.91 8.41
N LYS A 8 -14.55 -30.37 8.04
CA LYS A 8 -14.71 -31.68 7.39
C LYS A 8 -13.91 -31.78 6.09
N LEU A 9 -13.94 -30.75 5.26
CA LEU A 9 -13.14 -30.70 4.02
C LEU A 9 -11.62 -30.72 4.27
N LEU A 10 -11.15 -30.14 5.38
CA LEU A 10 -9.74 -30.15 5.74
C LEU A 10 -9.30 -31.49 6.36
N GLU A 11 -10.19 -32.17 7.08
CA GLU A 11 -9.93 -33.49 7.70
C GLU A 11 -9.99 -34.63 6.68
N GLU A 12 -10.98 -34.58 5.79
CA GLU A 12 -11.26 -35.60 4.79
C GLU A 12 -11.35 -34.93 3.40
N PRO A 13 -10.22 -34.43 2.86
CA PRO A 13 -10.23 -33.81 1.54
C PRO A 13 -10.60 -34.86 0.47
N PRO A 14 -11.39 -34.49 -0.55
CA PRO A 14 -11.69 -35.40 -1.65
C PRO A 14 -10.41 -35.91 -2.34
N GLU A 15 -10.47 -37.10 -2.94
CA GLU A 15 -9.33 -37.66 -3.66
C GLU A 15 -8.78 -36.68 -4.70
N LYS A 16 -7.45 -36.61 -4.80
CA LYS A 16 -6.72 -35.74 -5.73
C LYS A 16 -7.00 -34.24 -5.55
N THR A 17 -7.41 -33.80 -4.37
CA THR A 17 -7.65 -32.37 -4.08
C THR A 17 -6.50 -31.76 -3.28
N MET A 18 -6.05 -30.57 -3.70
CA MET A 18 -5.15 -29.73 -2.92
C MET A 18 -5.87 -28.45 -2.51
N LEU A 19 -5.95 -28.19 -1.20
CA LEU A 19 -6.62 -27.03 -0.65
C LEU A 19 -5.60 -25.93 -0.33
N PHE A 20 -5.83 -24.73 -0.86
CA PHE A 20 -5.07 -23.53 -0.53
C PHE A 20 -5.92 -22.59 0.32
N LEU A 21 -5.45 -22.27 1.52
CA LEU A 21 -6.08 -21.30 2.40
C LEU A 21 -5.21 -20.05 2.48
N VAL A 22 -5.71 -18.92 1.99
CA VAL A 22 -5.03 -17.62 2.03
C VAL A 22 -5.58 -16.80 3.19
N ALA A 23 -4.71 -16.39 4.11
CA ALA A 23 -5.08 -15.59 5.27
C ALA A 23 -4.03 -14.50 5.54
N SER A 24 -4.45 -13.24 5.56
CA SER A 24 -3.58 -12.09 5.89
C SER A 24 -3.21 -12.03 7.39
N ARG A 25 -4.00 -12.67 8.25
CA ARG A 25 -3.77 -12.74 9.71
C ARG A 25 -3.99 -14.17 10.21
N PRO A 26 -3.06 -15.11 9.98
CA PRO A 26 -3.25 -16.52 10.34
C PRO A 26 -3.51 -16.73 11.85
N GLY A 27 -3.06 -15.83 12.72
CA GLY A 27 -3.36 -15.87 14.16
C GLY A 27 -4.85 -15.68 14.51
N ARG A 28 -5.67 -15.12 13.62
CA ARG A 28 -7.13 -15.01 13.81
C ARG A 28 -7.90 -16.26 13.37
N LEU A 29 -7.22 -17.23 12.75
CA LEU A 29 -7.85 -18.49 12.39
C LEU A 29 -8.03 -19.37 13.65
N PRO A 30 -9.16 -20.07 13.77
CA PRO A 30 -9.36 -21.05 14.83
C PRO A 30 -8.19 -22.05 14.91
N PRO A 31 -7.74 -22.43 16.12
CA PRO A 31 -6.70 -23.45 16.30
C PRO A 31 -6.99 -24.75 15.56
N THR A 32 -8.27 -25.13 15.45
CA THR A 32 -8.73 -26.33 14.75
C THR A 32 -8.44 -26.30 13.25
N ILE A 33 -8.58 -25.14 12.59
CA ILE A 33 -8.18 -24.97 11.18
C ILE A 33 -6.66 -24.97 11.07
N ARG A 34 -5.97 -24.21 11.94
CA ARG A 34 -4.51 -24.07 11.90
C ARG A 34 -3.78 -25.40 12.08
N SER A 35 -4.27 -26.28 12.95
CA SER A 35 -3.61 -27.57 13.20
C SER A 35 -3.70 -28.55 12.02
N ARG A 36 -4.58 -28.27 11.04
CA ARG A 36 -4.84 -29.11 9.86
C ARG A 36 -4.25 -28.51 8.57
N CYS A 37 -3.58 -27.36 8.67
CA CYS A 37 -2.95 -26.71 7.53
C CYS A 37 -1.43 -26.62 7.73
N ARG A 38 -0.66 -26.84 6.66
CA ARG A 38 0.75 -26.47 6.64
C ARG A 38 0.86 -24.96 6.42
N LEU A 39 1.47 -24.24 7.36
CA LEU A 39 1.71 -22.81 7.21
C LEU A 39 2.89 -22.57 6.26
N VAL A 40 2.60 -21.94 5.13
CA VAL A 40 3.61 -21.36 4.23
C VAL A 40 3.57 -19.85 4.42
N ARG A 41 4.67 -19.26 4.90
CA ARG A 41 4.78 -17.81 5.06
C ARG A 41 5.33 -17.23 3.77
N ILE A 42 4.56 -16.32 3.16
CA ILE A 42 5.04 -15.51 2.05
C ILE A 42 5.58 -14.23 2.66
N ALA A 43 6.90 -14.08 2.68
CA ALA A 43 7.54 -12.83 3.08
C ALA A 43 7.39 -11.80 1.95
N PRO A 44 7.28 -10.50 2.28
CA PRO A 44 7.36 -9.46 1.26
C PRO A 44 8.69 -9.59 0.49
N PRO A 45 8.69 -9.50 -0.84
CA PRO A 45 9.91 -9.34 -1.62
C PRO A 45 10.72 -8.13 -1.14
N ASP A 46 12.04 -8.21 -1.30
CA ASP A 46 12.88 -7.04 -1.12
C ASP A 46 12.63 -6.00 -2.23
N GLU A 47 13.22 -4.82 -2.05
CA GLU A 47 13.03 -3.72 -3.00
C GLU A 47 13.60 -4.03 -4.38
N ALA A 48 14.67 -4.82 -4.46
CA ALA A 48 15.28 -5.21 -5.73
C ALA A 48 14.33 -6.08 -6.56
N LEU A 49 13.78 -7.13 -5.95
CA LEU A 49 12.80 -7.99 -6.60
C LEU A 49 11.52 -7.23 -6.94
N CYS A 50 11.07 -6.29 -6.09
CA CYS A 50 9.97 -5.39 -6.44
C CYS A 50 10.25 -4.59 -7.71
N ARG A 51 11.43 -3.97 -7.83
CA ARG A 51 11.83 -3.20 -9.01
C ARG A 51 11.89 -4.08 -10.27
N ASP A 52 12.42 -5.30 -10.16
CA ASP A 52 12.48 -6.24 -11.28
C ASP A 52 11.09 -6.61 -11.78
N VAL A 53 10.14 -6.86 -10.87
CA VAL A 53 8.73 -7.12 -11.23
C VAL A 53 8.11 -5.89 -11.90
N ILE A 54 8.35 -4.68 -11.37
CA ILE A 54 7.83 -3.44 -11.95
C ILE A 54 8.36 -3.25 -13.38
N ALA A 55 9.68 -3.38 -13.57
CA ALA A 55 10.33 -3.22 -14.88
C ALA A 55 9.87 -4.28 -15.90
N GLY A 56 9.56 -5.50 -15.44
CA GLY A 56 9.03 -6.57 -16.31
C GLY A 56 7.58 -6.35 -16.77
N HIS A 57 6.81 -5.51 -16.08
CA HIS A 57 5.37 -5.31 -16.35
C HIS A 57 5.03 -3.92 -16.89
N LEU A 58 5.85 -2.91 -16.63
CA LEU A 58 5.63 -1.53 -17.11
C LEU A 58 6.68 -1.19 -18.16
N SER A 59 6.28 -1.26 -19.43
CA SER A 59 7.07 -0.73 -20.54
C SER A 59 7.24 0.79 -20.35
N ASP A 60 8.45 1.31 -20.53
CA ASP A 60 8.75 2.76 -20.49
C ASP A 60 8.73 3.44 -19.12
N ILE A 61 8.78 2.69 -18.02
CA ILE A 61 8.99 3.29 -16.70
C ILE A 61 10.45 3.72 -16.51
N ASP A 62 10.68 4.95 -16.05
CA ASP A 62 12.01 5.41 -15.67
C ASP A 62 12.44 4.83 -14.31
N ALA A 63 13.76 4.76 -14.09
CA ALA A 63 14.32 4.14 -12.89
C ALA A 63 13.89 4.83 -11.59
N SER A 64 13.71 6.17 -11.61
CA SER A 64 13.31 6.92 -10.41
C SER A 64 11.86 6.61 -10.04
N ARG A 65 10.96 6.59 -11.02
CA ARG A 65 9.56 6.24 -10.78
C ARG A 65 9.42 4.78 -10.35
N ALA A 66 10.21 3.87 -10.92
CA ALA A 66 10.22 2.47 -10.51
C ALA A 66 10.68 2.29 -9.05
N GLU A 67 11.70 3.04 -8.61
CA GLU A 67 12.16 3.04 -7.23
C GLU A 67 11.08 3.60 -6.28
N ASP A 68 10.47 4.73 -6.63
CA ASP A 68 9.39 5.32 -5.84
C ASP A 68 8.22 4.34 -5.72
N LEU A 69 7.77 3.74 -6.82
CA LEU A 69 6.69 2.74 -6.78
C LEU A 69 7.04 1.51 -5.94
N ALA A 70 8.29 1.03 -5.98
CA ALA A 70 8.73 -0.07 -5.14
C ALA A 70 8.65 0.26 -3.64
N ARG A 71 9.05 1.48 -3.25
CA ARG A 71 8.94 1.99 -1.88
C ARG A 71 7.49 2.22 -1.45
N LEU A 72 6.68 2.83 -2.31
CA LEU A 72 5.25 3.07 -2.08
C LEU A 72 4.48 1.75 -1.91
N ALA A 73 4.90 0.70 -2.59
CA ALA A 73 4.24 -0.61 -2.54
C ALA A 73 4.40 -1.36 -1.22
N GLU A 74 5.34 -0.97 -0.35
CA GLU A 74 5.63 -1.64 0.94
C GLU A 74 5.78 -3.18 0.80
N GLY A 75 6.58 -3.60 -0.19
CA GLY A 75 6.84 -5.02 -0.44
C GLY A 75 5.65 -5.77 -1.10
N ALA A 76 4.75 -5.07 -1.79
CA ALA A 76 3.68 -5.68 -2.57
C ALA A 76 3.76 -5.25 -4.04
N PRO A 77 4.52 -5.94 -4.91
CA PRO A 77 4.70 -5.54 -6.31
C PRO A 77 3.39 -5.32 -7.08
N GLY A 78 2.37 -6.14 -6.83
CA GLY A 78 1.04 -5.96 -7.43
C GLY A 78 0.41 -4.61 -7.08
N ARG A 79 0.67 -4.07 -5.87
CA ARG A 79 0.24 -2.72 -5.49
C ARG A 79 0.99 -1.67 -6.31
N ALA A 80 2.30 -1.84 -6.51
CA ALA A 80 3.09 -0.93 -7.36
C ALA A 80 2.46 -0.82 -8.76
N LEU A 81 2.13 -1.97 -9.36
CA LEU A 81 1.49 -2.05 -10.68
C LEU A 81 0.11 -1.39 -10.67
N SER A 82 -0.72 -1.67 -9.66
CA SER A 82 -2.03 -1.05 -9.52
C SER A 82 -1.94 0.48 -9.40
N LEU A 83 -1.02 0.99 -8.58
CA LEU A 83 -0.82 2.44 -8.40
C LEU A 83 -0.42 3.14 -9.70
N ALA A 84 0.50 2.54 -10.46
CA ALA A 84 0.94 3.07 -11.75
C ALA A 84 -0.19 3.04 -12.79
N GLN A 85 -0.93 1.92 -12.88
CA GLN A 85 -2.04 1.77 -13.83
C GLN A 85 -3.19 2.74 -13.53
N SER A 86 -3.46 3.00 -12.26
CA SER A 86 -4.51 3.93 -11.83
C SER A 86 -4.07 5.39 -11.75
N GLN A 87 -2.79 5.69 -12.01
CA GLN A 87 -2.17 7.02 -11.84
C GLN A 87 -2.31 7.57 -10.40
N SER A 88 -2.49 6.68 -9.43
CA SER A 88 -2.61 7.06 -8.02
C SER A 88 -1.29 7.57 -7.45
N ASP A 89 -0.16 7.10 -7.98
CA ASP A 89 1.18 7.59 -7.63
C ASP A 89 1.38 9.06 -8.04
N ASP A 90 0.92 9.43 -9.23
CA ASP A 90 0.99 10.81 -9.72
C ASP A 90 0.07 11.75 -8.93
N PHE A 91 -1.17 11.31 -8.65
CA PHE A 91 -2.09 12.03 -7.77
C PHE A 91 -1.49 12.24 -6.38
N TYR A 92 -0.90 11.19 -5.82
CA TYR A 92 -0.28 11.21 -4.50
C TYR A 92 0.93 12.13 -4.45
N ARG A 93 1.81 12.10 -5.46
CA ARG A 93 2.94 13.03 -5.56
C ARG A 93 2.48 14.49 -5.55
N ALA A 94 1.43 14.82 -6.31
CA ALA A 94 0.84 16.16 -6.29
C ALA A 94 0.25 16.52 -4.92
N THR A 95 -0.34 15.55 -4.22
CA THR A 95 -0.83 15.73 -2.85
C THR A 95 0.32 16.04 -1.88
N CYS A 96 1.42 15.28 -1.94
CA CYS A 96 2.61 15.54 -1.13
C CYS A 96 3.19 16.92 -1.42
N ALA A 97 3.28 17.32 -2.70
CA ALA A 97 3.76 18.64 -3.08
C ALA A 97 2.89 19.76 -2.49
N LEU A 98 1.56 19.65 -2.58
CA LEU A 98 0.64 20.61 -1.97
C LEU A 98 0.80 20.71 -0.44
N LEU A 99 1.00 19.58 0.23
CA LEU A 99 1.21 19.53 1.69
C LEU A 99 2.61 20.04 2.10
N ALA A 100 3.58 20.00 1.18
CA ALA A 100 4.93 20.52 1.39
C ALA A 100 5.00 22.06 1.32
N GLU A 101 3.96 22.74 0.85
CA GLU A 101 3.96 24.19 0.69
C GLU A 101 3.95 24.95 2.03
N PRO A 102 4.71 26.06 2.17
CA PRO A 102 4.67 26.99 3.30
C PRO A 102 3.28 27.46 3.70
N ARG A 103 2.44 27.71 2.70
CA ARG A 103 1.05 28.14 2.85
C ARG A 103 0.19 27.28 1.96
N PHE A 104 -0.94 26.84 2.50
CA PHE A 104 -1.86 25.98 1.76
C PHE A 104 -2.45 26.74 0.56
N ASP A 105 -2.18 26.25 -0.65
CA ASP A 105 -2.70 26.83 -1.89
C ASP A 105 -4.07 26.22 -2.21
N MET A 106 -5.12 27.02 -2.01
CA MET A 106 -6.50 26.63 -2.28
C MET A 106 -6.78 26.39 -3.77
N ALA A 107 -6.08 27.07 -4.68
CA ALA A 107 -6.26 26.89 -6.12
C ALA A 107 -5.60 25.58 -6.59
N ALA A 108 -4.41 25.27 -6.08
CA ALA A 108 -3.78 23.97 -6.30
C ALA A 108 -4.60 22.83 -5.69
N ALA A 109 -5.19 23.03 -4.51
CA ALA A 109 -6.11 22.07 -3.90
C ALA A 109 -7.36 21.81 -4.76
N ALA A 110 -7.98 22.86 -5.29
CA ALA A 110 -9.12 22.73 -6.20
C ALA A 110 -8.74 21.94 -7.47
N THR A 111 -7.59 22.24 -8.05
CA THR A 111 -7.05 21.53 -9.23
C THR A 111 -6.80 20.05 -8.92
N LEU A 112 -6.30 19.74 -7.72
CA LEU A 112 -6.08 18.36 -7.29
C LEU A 112 -7.42 17.61 -7.12
N CYS A 113 -8.45 18.25 -6.58
CA CYS A 113 -9.79 17.67 -6.46
C CYS A 113 -10.39 17.27 -7.82
N GLU A 114 -10.11 18.02 -8.88
CA GLU A 114 -10.53 17.65 -10.25
C GLU A 114 -9.85 16.35 -10.73
N LYS A 115 -8.67 16.03 -10.20
CA LYS A 115 -7.92 14.81 -10.50
C LYS A 115 -8.32 13.61 -9.64
N TRP A 116 -9.35 13.71 -8.79
CA TRP A 116 -9.85 12.63 -7.92
C TRP A 116 -10.52 11.45 -8.69
N GLY A 117 -10.31 11.38 -10.00
CA GLY A 117 -10.87 10.37 -10.89
C GLY A 117 -12.34 10.62 -11.24
N ARG A 118 -12.79 10.00 -12.33
CA ARG A 118 -14.20 10.06 -12.76
C ARG A 118 -15.13 9.45 -11.71
N GLY A 119 -16.36 9.92 -11.64
CA GLY A 119 -17.40 9.31 -10.81
C GLY A 119 -17.66 7.84 -11.18
N GLY A 120 -18.19 7.06 -10.23
CA GLY A 120 -18.51 5.66 -10.46
C GLY A 120 -17.29 4.73 -10.53
N ALA A 121 -17.45 3.58 -11.20
CA ALA A 121 -16.45 2.52 -11.24
C ALA A 121 -15.15 2.92 -11.97
N GLU A 122 -15.22 3.79 -12.98
CA GLU A 122 -14.05 4.19 -13.78
C GLU A 122 -12.95 4.86 -12.95
N GLY A 123 -13.31 5.73 -11.99
CA GLY A 123 -12.31 6.39 -11.12
C GLY A 123 -12.02 5.65 -9.83
N GLN A 124 -12.65 4.49 -9.58
CA GLN A 124 -12.46 3.76 -8.33
C GLN A 124 -11.00 3.33 -8.11
N PRO A 125 -10.27 2.76 -9.10
CA PRO A 125 -8.88 2.36 -8.89
C PRO A 125 -7.97 3.52 -8.45
N LEU A 126 -8.16 4.71 -9.07
CA LEU A 126 -7.41 5.91 -8.71
C LEU A 126 -7.66 6.28 -7.25
N ARG A 127 -8.94 6.35 -6.85
CA ARG A 127 -9.34 6.73 -5.48
C ARG A 127 -8.86 5.73 -4.45
N ASP A 128 -9.00 4.43 -4.70
CA ASP A 128 -8.58 3.38 -3.77
C ASP A 128 -7.07 3.46 -3.54
N GLY A 129 -6.28 3.64 -4.62
CA GLY A 129 -4.83 3.85 -4.52
C GLY A 129 -4.45 5.15 -3.80
N ALA A 130 -5.13 6.27 -4.11
CA ALA A 130 -4.89 7.56 -3.49
C ALA A 130 -5.21 7.57 -1.99
N ILE A 131 -6.37 7.02 -1.60
CA ILE A 131 -6.78 6.88 -0.19
C ILE A 131 -5.78 6.01 0.56
N TRP A 132 -5.33 4.91 -0.05
CA TRP A 132 -4.33 4.05 0.56
C TRP A 132 -3.00 4.79 0.80
N LEU A 133 -2.51 5.54 -0.20
CA LEU A 133 -1.26 6.31 -0.11
C LEU A 133 -1.36 7.45 0.91
N ILE A 134 -2.48 8.18 0.95
CA ILE A 134 -2.72 9.21 1.97
C ILE A 134 -2.75 8.59 3.37
N GLY A 135 -3.41 7.44 3.55
CA GLY A 135 -3.39 6.70 4.81
C GLY A 135 -1.98 6.26 5.22
N ARG A 136 -1.16 5.83 4.25
CA ARG A 136 0.27 5.53 4.45
C ARG A 136 1.05 6.77 4.90
N LEU A 137 0.87 7.92 4.24
CA LEU A 137 1.53 9.19 4.60
C LEU A 137 1.27 9.56 6.05
N LEU A 138 -0.01 9.58 6.45
CA LEU A 138 -0.43 9.93 7.80
C LEU A 138 0.14 8.96 8.84
N ARG A 139 0.17 7.65 8.53
CA ARG A 139 0.80 6.65 9.39
C ARG A 139 2.29 6.90 9.55
N LEU A 140 3.01 7.21 8.47
CA LEU A 140 4.46 7.48 8.51
C LEU A 140 4.76 8.76 9.30
N ALA A 141 3.97 9.81 9.11
CA ALA A 141 4.07 11.04 9.90
C ALA A 141 3.83 10.77 11.40
N ALA A 142 2.80 10.00 11.75
CA ALA A 142 2.53 9.63 13.15
C ALA A 142 3.68 8.81 13.77
N VAL A 143 4.27 7.86 13.02
CA VAL A 143 5.42 7.08 13.49
C VAL A 143 6.64 7.97 13.70
N ARG A 144 6.88 8.95 12.82
CA ARG A 144 7.98 9.92 12.94
C ARG A 144 7.78 10.85 14.14
N ALA A 145 6.56 11.37 14.33
CA ALA A 145 6.20 12.19 15.50
C ALA A 145 6.43 11.44 16.83
N ALA A 146 6.25 10.12 16.84
CA ALA A 146 6.50 9.27 18.00
C ALA A 146 8.01 8.97 18.25
N GLY A 147 8.94 9.60 17.50
CA GLY A 147 10.38 9.45 17.71
C GLY A 147 10.96 8.09 17.32
N LYS A 148 10.24 7.29 16.51
CA LYS A 148 10.74 6.00 16.03
C LYS A 148 11.68 6.23 14.84
N GLU A 149 12.99 6.12 15.07
CA GLU A 149 14.08 6.49 14.14
C GLU A 149 14.06 5.77 12.77
N ASN A 150 13.34 4.66 12.63
CA ASN A 150 13.45 3.78 11.47
C ASN A 150 12.52 4.13 10.28
N VAL A 151 12.00 5.37 10.19
CA VAL A 151 11.08 5.80 9.12
C VAL A 151 11.82 6.23 7.85
N ALA A 152 13.04 6.76 7.97
CA ALA A 152 13.79 7.34 6.86
C ALA A 152 14.14 6.34 5.74
N SER A 153 14.27 5.05 6.06
CA SER A 153 14.56 4.00 5.07
C SER A 153 13.36 3.58 4.22
N VAL A 154 12.15 4.02 4.58
CA VAL A 154 10.88 3.53 3.99
C VAL A 154 10.13 4.61 3.19
N VAL A 155 10.54 5.88 3.30
CA VAL A 155 9.90 7.01 2.61
C VAL A 155 10.57 7.29 1.26
N CYS A 156 9.80 7.80 0.31
CA CYS A 156 10.31 8.37 -0.93
C CYS A 156 10.80 9.80 -0.67
N ALA A 157 11.78 10.27 -1.44
CA ALA A 157 12.37 11.60 -1.24
C ALA A 157 11.34 12.74 -1.32
N PHE A 158 10.34 12.62 -2.20
CA PHE A 158 9.28 13.62 -2.35
C PHE A 158 8.29 13.66 -1.17
N GLU A 159 8.26 12.64 -0.30
CA GLU A 159 7.37 12.57 0.86
C GLU A 159 7.94 13.32 2.07
N GLU A 160 9.27 13.52 2.13
CA GLU A 160 9.99 13.99 3.33
C GLU A 160 9.46 15.32 3.87
N GLU A 161 9.33 16.34 3.01
CA GLU A 161 8.88 17.67 3.43
C GLU A 161 7.40 17.65 3.87
N ALA A 162 6.55 16.93 3.14
CA ALA A 162 5.14 16.76 3.52
C ALA A 162 5.01 16.08 4.89
N ILE A 163 5.80 15.03 5.15
CA ILE A 163 5.85 14.35 6.45
C ILE A 163 6.34 15.31 7.53
N SER A 164 7.43 16.05 7.29
CA SER A 164 8.00 17.01 8.24
C SER A 164 6.96 18.03 8.71
N ARG A 165 6.20 18.60 7.76
CA ARG A 165 5.13 19.57 8.06
C ARG A 165 3.97 18.97 8.83
N LEU A 166 3.52 17.78 8.45
CA LEU A 166 2.46 17.07 9.17
C LEU A 166 2.86 16.83 10.63
N VAL A 167 4.13 16.50 10.89
CA VAL A 167 4.68 16.34 12.24
C VAL A 167 4.73 17.67 12.98
N SER A 168 5.23 18.75 12.36
CA SER A 168 5.34 20.06 13.03
C SER A 168 4.00 20.66 13.43
N HIS A 169 2.95 20.41 12.64
CA HIS A 169 1.60 20.87 12.97
C HIS A 169 0.95 20.09 14.13
N HIS A 170 1.36 18.84 14.37
CA HIS A 170 0.86 18.03 15.50
C HIS A 170 1.59 18.30 16.82
N GLY A 171 2.84 18.77 16.78
CA GLY A 171 3.64 19.08 17.98
C GLY A 171 3.34 20.44 18.62
N ALA A 172 2.42 21.23 18.06
CA ALA A 172 2.07 22.57 18.54
C ALA A 172 0.80 22.62 19.42
N GLY A 173 0.40 21.48 20.00
CA GLY A 173 -0.78 21.32 20.87
C GLY A 173 -0.43 20.86 22.28
#